data_AF-A0A251YHK0-F1
#
_entry.id   AF-A0A251YHK0-F1
#
_cell.length_a   1.000
_cell.length_b   1.000
_cell.length_c   1.000
_cell.angle_alpha   90.00
_cell.angle_beta   90.00
_cell.angle_gamma   90.00
#
_symmetry.space_group_name_H-M   'P 1'
#
loop_
_entity.id
_entity.type
_entity.pdbx_description
1 polymer ?
#
loop_
_entity_poly.entity_id
_entity_poly.type
_entity_poly.pdbx_seq_one_letter_code
_entity_poly.pdbx_strand_id
1 'polypeptide(L)'
;MQEQAGAGGAGGGDPRGGAGPGGGTPGQLRAEARTRAHALAVLADAVAETHRDIGAYRDDPSWSGRAHDAFTRALDDLAGRVALAGTLLHDAQRTAGSAPGCPGSHS
;
A
#
# COMPACT_ATOMS: atom_id res chain seq x y z
N MET A 1 20.97 -46.53 37.59
CA MET A 1 19.63 -45.95 37.82
C MET A 1 19.53 -44.73 36.93
N GLN A 2 18.64 -44.80 35.93
CA GLN A 2 18.02 -43.62 35.30
C GLN A 2 17.21 -42.88 36.38
N GLU A 3 16.95 -41.58 36.23
CA GLU A 3 15.59 -41.01 36.15
C GLU A 3 15.67 -39.56 35.64
N GLN A 4 14.81 -39.25 34.67
CA GLN A 4 14.52 -37.93 34.12
C GLN A 4 13.62 -37.15 35.09
N ALA A 5 13.84 -35.85 35.21
CA ALA A 5 12.85 -34.88 35.70
C ALA A 5 13.28 -33.50 35.17
N GLY A 6 12.44 -32.67 34.57
CA GLY A 6 11.02 -32.74 34.33
C GLY A 6 10.64 -31.44 33.62
N ALA A 7 9.64 -31.54 32.74
CA ALA A 7 9.07 -30.41 32.04
C ALA A 7 8.44 -29.40 33.03
N GLY A 8 8.67 -28.12 32.78
CA GLY A 8 7.95 -27.00 33.39
C GLY A 8 8.42 -25.72 32.71
N GLY A 9 7.59 -24.84 32.18
CA GLY A 9 6.15 -24.79 32.11
C GLY A 9 5.76 -23.62 31.20
N ALA A 10 4.51 -23.67 30.74
CA ALA A 10 3.68 -22.59 30.23
C ALA A 10 4.35 -21.21 29.95
N GLY A 11 4.51 -20.92 28.66
CA GLY A 11 4.60 -19.56 28.15
C GLY A 11 3.92 -19.54 26.79
N GLY A 12 2.57 -19.55 26.80
CA GLY A 12 1.78 -19.35 25.60
C GLY A 12 2.18 -18.02 24.97
N GLY A 13 3.00 -18.09 23.91
CA GLY A 13 3.29 -16.95 23.07
C GLY A 13 2.00 -16.53 22.39
N ASP A 14 1.43 -15.44 22.88
CA ASP A 14 0.33 -14.71 22.25
C ASP A 14 0.63 -14.53 20.74
N PRO A 15 -0.23 -14.98 19.81
CA PRO A 15 -0.03 -14.76 18.38
C PRO A 15 -0.12 -13.28 17.97
N ARG A 16 -0.32 -12.37 18.94
CA ARG A 16 -0.38 -10.91 18.74
C ARG A 16 0.88 -10.17 19.19
N GLY A 17 1.97 -10.89 19.46
CA GLY A 17 3.26 -10.30 19.84
C GLY A 17 3.96 -9.56 18.69
N GLY A 18 3.67 -8.25 18.57
CA GLY A 18 4.66 -7.27 18.13
C GLY A 18 4.84 -7.09 16.63
N ALA A 19 3.88 -6.43 15.98
CA ALA A 19 4.17 -5.67 14.76
C ALA A 19 5.04 -4.46 15.12
N GLY A 20 6.34 -4.69 15.27
CA GLY A 20 7.32 -3.61 15.17
C GLY A 20 7.29 -3.00 13.76
N PRO A 21 7.77 -1.75 13.57
CA PRO A 21 7.80 -1.10 12.27
C PRO A 21 8.78 -1.83 11.35
N GLY A 22 8.30 -2.85 10.63
CA GLY A 22 9.09 -3.62 9.65
C GLY A 22 9.06 -5.15 9.79
N GLY A 23 8.35 -5.72 10.76
CA GLY A 23 8.33 -7.18 10.99
C GLY A 23 7.18 -7.91 10.29
N GLY A 24 7.19 -7.99 8.96
CA GLY A 24 6.21 -8.78 8.19
C GLY A 24 6.87 -9.94 7.44
N THR A 25 6.22 -11.10 7.37
CA THR A 25 6.73 -12.16 6.48
C THR A 25 6.72 -11.66 5.03
N PRO A 26 7.59 -12.18 4.14
CA PRO A 26 7.56 -11.80 2.72
C PRO A 26 6.18 -11.96 2.06
N GLY A 27 5.39 -12.95 2.50
CA GLY A 27 4.01 -13.15 2.06
C GLY A 27 3.08 -12.02 2.50
N GLN A 28 3.18 -11.59 3.75
CA GLN A 28 2.40 -10.48 4.31
C GLN A 28 2.75 -9.15 3.61
N LEU A 29 4.03 -8.86 3.41
CA LEU A 29 4.47 -7.65 2.71
C LEU A 29 3.95 -7.59 1.26
N ARG A 30 3.94 -8.73 0.55
CA ARG A 30 3.34 -8.83 -0.79
C ARG A 30 1.83 -8.62 -0.78
N ALA A 31 1.14 -9.19 0.20
CA ALA A 31 -0.31 -9.01 0.35
C ALA A 31 -0.65 -7.53 0.61
N GLU A 32 0.06 -6.87 1.54
CA GLU A 32 -0.12 -5.45 1.80
C GLU A 32 0.18 -4.59 0.56
N ALA A 33 1.25 -4.88 -0.17
CA ALA A 33 1.59 -4.14 -1.37
C ALA A 33 0.53 -4.29 -2.47
N ARG A 34 -0.09 -5.48 -2.60
CA ARG A 34 -1.24 -5.70 -3.50
C ARG A 34 -2.46 -4.90 -3.06
N THR A 35 -2.76 -4.89 -1.75
CA THR A 35 -3.86 -4.08 -1.20
C THR A 35 -3.64 -2.58 -1.46
N ARG A 36 -2.42 -2.08 -1.24
CA ARG A 36 -2.06 -0.69 -1.54
C ARG A 36 -2.19 -0.38 -3.04
N ALA A 37 -1.74 -1.28 -3.91
CA ALA A 37 -1.86 -1.11 -5.36
C ALA A 37 -3.33 -1.06 -5.81
N HIS A 38 -4.17 -1.94 -5.25
CA HIS A 38 -5.61 -1.93 -5.52
C HIS A 38 -6.27 -0.63 -5.04
N ALA A 39 -5.96 -0.17 -3.84
CA ALA A 39 -6.49 1.09 -3.32
C ALA A 39 -6.10 2.30 -4.19
N LEU A 40 -4.86 2.33 -4.70
CA LEU A 40 -4.42 3.38 -5.63
C LEU A 40 -5.15 3.31 -6.98
N ALA A 41 -5.41 2.11 -7.50
CA ALA A 41 -6.19 1.94 -8.73
C ALA A 41 -7.63 2.43 -8.55
N VAL A 42 -8.31 2.05 -7.46
CA VAL A 42 -9.66 2.52 -7.13
C VAL A 42 -9.69 4.05 -7.00
N LEU A 43 -8.68 4.63 -6.36
CA LEU A 43 -8.59 6.08 -6.23
C LEU A 43 -8.36 6.78 -7.57
N ALA A 44 -7.53 6.21 -8.45
CA ALA A 44 -7.30 6.74 -9.79
C ALA A 44 -8.59 6.71 -10.63
N ASP A 45 -9.36 5.61 -10.55
CA ASP A 45 -10.65 5.48 -11.24
C ASP A 45 -11.64 6.52 -10.74
N ALA A 46 -11.74 6.72 -9.41
CA ALA A 46 -12.62 7.70 -8.80
C ALA A 46 -12.25 9.15 -9.20
N VAL A 47 -10.95 9.47 -9.27
CA VAL A 47 -10.48 10.79 -9.75
C VAL A 47 -10.84 10.98 -11.22
N ALA A 48 -10.64 9.96 -12.07
CA ALA A 48 -10.98 10.02 -13.49
C ALA A 48 -12.49 10.12 -13.74
N GLU A 49 -13.31 9.48 -12.91
CA GLU A 49 -14.77 9.63 -12.92
C GLU A 49 -15.16 11.06 -12.51
N THR A 50 -14.63 11.55 -11.39
CA THR A 50 -14.91 12.91 -10.91
C THR A 50 -14.49 13.97 -11.94
N HIS A 51 -13.37 13.77 -12.64
CA HIS A 51 -12.93 14.68 -13.70
C HIS A 51 -13.89 14.69 -14.90
N ARG A 52 -14.49 13.55 -15.26
CA ARG A 52 -15.51 13.47 -16.32
C ARG A 52 -16.79 14.18 -15.89
N ASP A 53 -17.26 13.90 -14.68
CA ASP A 53 -18.48 14.48 -14.14
C ASP A 53 -18.35 16.00 -14.04
N ILE A 54 -17.25 16.50 -13.49
CA ILE A 54 -17.04 17.94 -13.32
C ILE A 54 -16.88 18.69 -14.65
N GLY A 55 -16.39 18.01 -15.69
CA GLY A 55 -16.32 18.56 -17.03
C GLY A 55 -17.70 18.89 -17.60
N ALA A 56 -18.74 18.14 -17.23
CA ALA A 56 -20.11 18.38 -17.66
C ALA A 56 -20.74 19.63 -17.03
N TYR A 57 -20.22 20.10 -15.89
CA TYR A 57 -20.73 21.25 -15.13
C TYR A 57 -19.97 22.55 -15.39
N ARG A 58 -19.10 22.61 -16.42
CA ARG A 58 -18.28 23.80 -16.71
C ARG A 58 -19.11 25.06 -16.93
N ASP A 59 -20.24 24.92 -17.61
CA ASP A 59 -21.12 26.04 -17.96
C ASP A 59 -22.28 26.20 -16.97
N ASP A 60 -22.24 25.51 -15.82
CA ASP A 60 -23.26 25.59 -14.80
C ASP A 60 -23.20 26.94 -14.06
N PRO A 61 -24.27 27.77 -14.12
CA PRO A 61 -24.29 29.09 -13.51
C PRO A 61 -24.29 29.05 -11.97
N SER A 62 -24.56 27.90 -11.34
CA SER A 62 -24.47 27.72 -9.89
C SER A 62 -23.02 27.74 -9.38
N TRP A 63 -22.04 27.59 -10.28
CA TRP A 63 -20.63 27.60 -9.94
C TRP A 63 -19.88 28.70 -10.68
N SER A 64 -19.07 29.49 -9.96
CA SER A 64 -18.22 30.46 -10.64
C SER A 64 -17.12 29.73 -11.43
N GLY A 65 -16.82 30.19 -12.66
CA GLY A 65 -15.75 29.58 -13.47
C GLY A 65 -14.40 29.51 -12.76
N ARG A 66 -14.06 30.48 -11.89
CA ARG A 66 -12.84 30.42 -11.06
C ARG A 66 -12.84 29.25 -10.08
N ALA A 67 -13.99 28.92 -9.52
CA ALA A 67 -14.11 27.83 -8.56
C ALA A 67 -14.08 26.46 -9.28
N HIS A 68 -14.66 26.38 -10.49
CA HIS A 68 -14.47 25.25 -11.40
C HIS A 68 -12.99 25.04 -11.71
N ASP A 69 -12.29 26.07 -12.20
CA ASP A 69 -10.86 26.00 -12.54
C ASP A 69 -9.97 25.61 -11.34
N ALA A 70 -10.32 26.06 -10.14
CA ALA A 70 -9.59 25.72 -8.92
C ALA A 70 -9.79 24.25 -8.54
N PHE A 71 -11.01 23.73 -8.67
CA PHE A 71 -11.32 22.34 -8.40
C PHE A 71 -10.69 21.40 -9.42
N THR A 72 -10.75 21.71 -10.71
CA THR A 72 -10.07 20.93 -11.76
C THR A 72 -8.57 20.86 -11.49
N ARG A 73 -7.93 21.99 -11.16
CA ARG A 73 -6.50 22.00 -10.78
C ARG A 73 -6.19 21.13 -9.56
N ALA A 74 -7.08 21.09 -8.57
CA ALA A 74 -6.93 20.22 -7.41
C ALA A 74 -7.07 18.73 -7.77
N LEU A 75 -7.98 18.38 -8.70
CA LEU A 75 -8.09 17.02 -9.22
C LEU A 75 -6.85 16.60 -10.00
N ASP A 76 -6.28 17.48 -10.82
CA ASP A 76 -5.05 17.21 -11.58
C ASP A 76 -3.86 16.96 -10.65
N ASP A 77 -3.70 17.78 -9.61
CA ASP A 77 -2.66 17.57 -8.59
C ASP A 77 -2.87 16.23 -7.85
N LEU A 78 -4.11 15.90 -7.48
CA LEU A 78 -4.42 14.62 -6.86
C LEU A 78 -4.09 13.44 -7.79
N ALA A 79 -4.47 13.51 -9.07
CA ALA A 79 -4.16 12.49 -10.06
C ALA A 79 -2.64 12.28 -10.18
N GLY A 80 -1.87 13.38 -10.24
CA GLY A 80 -0.41 13.33 -10.27
C GLY A 80 0.19 12.64 -9.05
N ARG A 81 -0.32 12.93 -7.84
CA ARG A 81 0.13 12.29 -6.59
C ARG A 81 -0.20 10.79 -6.54
N VAL A 82 -1.38 10.41 -7.03
CA VAL A 82 -1.79 8.99 -7.11
C VAL A 82 -0.89 8.23 -8.08
N ALA A 83 -0.60 8.80 -9.25
CA ALA A 83 0.31 8.22 -10.23
C ALA A 83 1.75 8.06 -9.67
N LEU A 84 2.24 9.09 -8.97
CA LEU A 84 3.54 9.04 -8.29
C LEU A 84 3.57 7.94 -7.23
N ALA A 85 2.55 7.85 -6.37
CA ALA A 85 2.45 6.80 -5.36
C ALA A 85 2.43 5.39 -5.97
N GLY A 86 1.74 5.21 -7.11
CA GLY A 86 1.73 3.96 -7.86
C GLY A 86 3.12 3.58 -8.36
N THR A 87 3.86 4.54 -8.93
CA THR A 87 5.25 4.33 -9.38
C THR A 87 6.17 3.94 -8.23
N LEU A 88 6.11 4.68 -7.11
CA LEU A 88 6.92 4.41 -5.92
C LEU A 88 6.63 3.02 -5.34
N LEU A 89 5.37 2.60 -5.31
CA LEU A 89 4.98 1.28 -4.83
C LEU A 89 5.52 0.18 -5.75
N HIS A 90 5.45 0.36 -7.06
CA HIS A 90 5.99 -0.57 -8.05
C HIS A 90 7.51 -0.71 -7.94
N ASP A 91 8.23 0.41 -7.77
CA ASP A 91 9.69 0.41 -7.61
C ASP A 91 10.13 -0.24 -6.30
N ALA A 92 9.39 -0.01 -5.21
CA ALA A 92 9.62 -0.71 -3.94
C ALA A 92 9.47 -2.23 -4.09
N GLN A 93 8.48 -2.69 -4.86
CA GLN A 93 8.28 -4.12 -5.13
C GLN A 93 9.42 -4.74 -5.94
N ARG A 94 9.94 -4.04 -6.95
CA ARG A 94 11.11 -4.52 -7.73
C ARG A 94 12.36 -4.63 -6.86
N THR A 95 12.60 -3.64 -6.02
CA THR A 95 13.78 -3.59 -5.14
C THR A 95 13.74 -4.72 -4.10
N ALA A 96 12.57 -4.97 -3.50
CA ALA A 96 12.37 -6.07 -2.56
C ALA A 96 12.46 -7.47 -3.21
N GLY A 97 12.15 -7.59 -4.50
CA GLY A 97 12.28 -8.85 -5.26
C GLY A 97 13.71 -9.16 -5.72
N SER A 98 14.64 -8.20 -5.61
CA SER A 98 16.01 -8.31 -6.13
C SER A 98 17.05 -8.68 -5.07
N ALA A 99 16.64 -8.98 -3.83
CA ALA A 99 17.55 -9.56 -2.84
C ALA A 99 18.05 -10.92 -3.38
N PRO A 100 19.34 -11.07 -3.71
CA PRO A 100 19.87 -12.34 -4.19
C PRO A 100 19.67 -13.35 -3.06
N GLY A 101 18.98 -14.44 -3.36
CA GLY A 101 18.93 -15.57 -2.43
C GLY A 101 20.36 -15.94 -2.06
N CYS A 102 20.67 -15.95 -0.76
CA CYS A 102 21.94 -16.43 -0.25
C CYS A 102 22.20 -17.83 -0.84
N PRO A 103 23.22 -18.01 -1.69
CA PRO A 103 23.62 -19.34 -2.09
C PRO A 103 24.47 -19.93 -0.96
N GLY A 104 24.04 -21.09 -0.45
CA GLY A 104 24.95 -22.07 0.12
C GLY A 104 25.10 -22.10 1.64
N SER A 105 24.20 -22.84 2.29
CA SER A 105 24.58 -23.69 3.43
C SER A 105 25.41 -24.87 2.92
N HIS A 106 26.71 -24.73 2.67
CA HIS A 106 27.61 -25.89 2.46
C HIS A 106 28.93 -25.70 3.23
N SER A 107 28.98 -26.29 4.44
CA SER A 107 30.03 -27.16 5.00
C SER A 107 29.94 -27.16 6.52
#